data_AF-G3AV42-F1
#
_entry.id   AF-G3AV42-F1
#
_cell.length_a   1.000
_cell.length_b   1.000
_cell.length_c   1.000
_cell.angle_alpha   90.00
_cell.angle_beta   90.00
_cell.angle_gamma   90.00
#
_symmetry.space_group_name_H-M   'P 1'
#
loop_
_entity.id
_entity.type
_entity.pdbx_description
1 polymer ?
#
loop_
_entity_poly.entity_id
_entity_poly.type
_entity_poly.pdbx_seq_one_letter_code
_entity_poly.pdbx_strand_id
1 'polypeptide(L)'
;MYNGHLVLPFYSKGLSSFDKWIKVKKLTIYMNSSHRTNLDVILCFPNLIDLAIEFDHSSQLNRFLYIRLGRIQHLRLAFFNPVTLDLIKQIEDIFNLQELITFQLHLWNEEAYPRLLENSLQNLISTLSSVQNLSLICKPVQFGNIIKNLKPNSLTSFYVRIVGIMDKPLAIETILINQHQSIKQLFYCYVSPSSPSKRVYGIEEFDKVFKVKSNTYLDDLLDGLNEIKTILYHAGRFPNLDQVFYNDYCYFIERISDKIYISPSNNVISTCCIRPY
;
A
#
# COMPACT_ATOMS: atom_id res chain seq x y z
N MET A 1 -10.48 -3.36 -23.96
CA MET A 1 -9.11 -2.93 -23.64
C MET A 1 -8.43 -4.05 -22.86
N TYR A 2 -7.35 -4.63 -23.38
CA TYR A 2 -6.60 -5.68 -22.69
C TYR A 2 -5.66 -5.02 -21.66
N ASN A 3 -6.02 -5.05 -20.38
CA ASN A 3 -5.09 -4.79 -19.28
C ASN A 3 -4.25 -6.06 -19.08
N GLY A 4 -3.23 -6.23 -19.92
CA GLY A 4 -2.33 -7.37 -19.84
C GLY A 4 -1.48 -7.31 -18.57
N HIS A 5 -1.86 -8.09 -17.56
CA HIS A 5 -0.99 -8.42 -16.43
C HIS A 5 0.03 -9.44 -16.92
N LEU A 6 1.25 -8.99 -17.23
CA LEU A 6 2.35 -9.90 -17.58
C LEU A 6 3.05 -10.31 -16.30
N VAL A 7 2.80 -11.53 -15.84
CA VAL A 7 3.65 -12.23 -14.87
C VAL A 7 4.64 -13.02 -15.70
N LEU A 8 5.94 -12.74 -15.58
CA LEU A 8 6.98 -13.42 -16.37
C LEU A 8 7.58 -14.60 -15.58
N PRO A 9 7.14 -15.85 -15.79
CA PRO A 9 7.98 -17.01 -15.55
C PRO A 9 8.89 -17.19 -16.78
N PHE A 10 10.19 -16.94 -16.64
CA PHE A 10 11.10 -16.89 -17.79
C PHE A 10 11.45 -18.27 -18.35
N TYR A 11 10.68 -18.71 -19.34
CA TYR A 11 11.16 -19.39 -20.55
C TYR A 11 10.17 -19.07 -21.68
N SER A 12 10.54 -18.19 -22.62
CA SER A 12 9.83 -18.15 -23.90
C SER A 12 10.84 -18.03 -25.04
N LYS A 13 11.08 -19.18 -25.68
CA LYS A 13 11.56 -19.21 -27.06
C LYS A 13 10.47 -18.59 -27.93
N GLY A 14 10.80 -17.51 -28.61
CA GLY A 14 9.98 -16.90 -29.67
C GLY A 14 8.98 -15.86 -29.18
N LEU A 15 9.38 -14.58 -29.17
CA LEU A 15 8.46 -13.44 -29.01
C LEU A 15 8.55 -12.52 -30.22
N SER A 16 7.87 -12.91 -31.30
CA SER A 16 7.60 -12.08 -32.47
C SER A 16 6.38 -11.17 -32.20
N SER A 17 6.64 -9.95 -31.71
CA SER A 17 6.02 -8.69 -32.15
C SER A 17 6.22 -7.61 -31.08
N PHE A 18 7.09 -6.66 -31.39
CA PHE A 18 7.33 -5.42 -30.63
C PHE A 18 6.02 -4.66 -30.33
N ASP A 19 5.02 -4.80 -31.21
CA ASP A 19 3.67 -4.23 -31.06
C ASP A 19 2.93 -4.68 -29.80
N LYS A 20 3.26 -5.87 -29.26
CA LYS A 20 2.66 -6.35 -28.01
C LYS A 20 3.29 -5.69 -26.78
N TRP A 21 4.57 -5.32 -26.86
CA TRP A 21 5.31 -4.76 -25.72
C TRP A 21 4.98 -3.28 -25.49
N ILE A 22 4.69 -2.52 -26.55
CA ILE A 22 4.21 -1.13 -26.47
C ILE A 22 2.92 -1.01 -25.64
N LYS A 23 2.10 -2.07 -25.58
CA LYS A 23 0.83 -2.06 -24.83
C LYS A 23 1.00 -2.37 -23.34
N VAL A 24 2.18 -2.81 -22.90
CA VAL A 24 2.43 -3.15 -21.50
C VAL A 24 2.59 -1.87 -20.69
N LYS A 25 1.67 -1.68 -19.74
CA LYS A 25 1.67 -0.55 -18.79
C LYS A 25 1.99 -0.94 -17.36
N LYS A 26 1.83 -2.23 -17.03
CA LYS A 26 2.04 -2.81 -15.71
C LYS A 26 2.93 -4.03 -15.79
N LEU A 27 3.94 -4.09 -14.92
CA LEU A 27 4.87 -5.20 -14.82
C LEU A 27 5.10 -5.57 -13.35
N THR A 28 5.03 -6.87 -13.06
CA THR A 28 5.45 -7.42 -11.76
C THR A 28 6.66 -8.32 -11.97
N ILE A 29 7.73 -8.09 -11.21
CA ILE A 29 8.99 -8.82 -11.27
C ILE A 29 9.21 -9.54 -9.94
N TYR A 30 9.52 -10.83 -10.01
CA TYR A 30 9.88 -11.64 -8.85
C TYR A 30 11.38 -11.96 -8.91
N MET A 31 12.13 -11.43 -7.95
CA MET A 31 13.58 -11.57 -7.85
C MET A 31 13.92 -12.71 -6.89
N ASN A 32 13.85 -13.94 -7.38
CA ASN A 32 14.28 -15.13 -6.62
C ASN A 32 15.82 -15.25 -6.64
N SER A 33 16.42 -15.65 -5.52
CA SER A 33 17.87 -15.88 -5.36
C SER A 33 18.46 -16.90 -6.34
N SER A 34 17.64 -17.79 -6.91
CA SER A 34 18.09 -18.86 -7.81
C SER A 34 18.26 -18.48 -9.28
N HIS A 35 17.76 -17.32 -9.73
CA HIS A 35 17.73 -16.98 -11.16
C HIS A 35 18.33 -15.60 -11.48
N ARG A 36 19.27 -15.58 -12.45
CA ARG A 36 19.74 -14.35 -13.09
C ARG A 36 18.64 -13.79 -13.99
N THR A 37 17.68 -13.07 -13.43
CA THR A 37 16.66 -12.33 -14.19
C THR A 37 17.31 -11.35 -15.17
N ASN A 38 17.10 -11.49 -16.48
CA ASN A 38 17.54 -10.45 -17.41
C ASN A 38 16.59 -9.24 -17.25
N LEU A 39 17.07 -8.16 -16.65
CA LEU A 39 16.27 -6.96 -16.39
C LEU A 39 16.28 -5.98 -17.57
N ASP A 40 17.16 -6.16 -18.56
CA ASP A 40 17.22 -5.29 -19.73
C ASP A 40 15.93 -5.37 -20.56
N VAL A 41 15.17 -6.47 -20.42
CA VAL A 41 13.84 -6.63 -21.03
C VAL A 41 12.87 -5.52 -20.61
N ILE A 42 13.08 -4.88 -19.45
CA ILE A 42 12.23 -3.77 -18.99
C ILE A 42 12.30 -2.59 -19.95
N LEU A 43 13.46 -2.37 -20.58
CA LEU A 43 13.66 -1.31 -21.57
C LEU A 43 12.79 -1.50 -22.83
N CYS A 44 12.26 -2.71 -23.03
CA CYS A 44 11.34 -3.01 -24.12
C CYS A 44 9.90 -2.55 -23.85
N PHE A 45 9.59 -2.01 -22.67
CA PHE A 45 8.26 -1.52 -22.29
C PHE A 45 8.23 0.01 -22.17
N PRO A 46 8.19 0.75 -23.30
CA PRO A 46 8.32 2.21 -23.29
C PRO A 46 7.16 2.94 -22.60
N ASN A 47 6.01 2.26 -22.43
CA ASN A 47 4.81 2.81 -21.80
C ASN A 47 4.56 2.24 -20.40
N LEU A 48 5.57 1.62 -19.79
CA LEU A 48 5.49 1.09 -18.43
C LEU A 48 5.33 2.25 -17.43
N ILE A 49 4.25 2.21 -16.64
CA ILE A 49 3.92 3.21 -15.62
C ILE A 49 3.74 2.58 -14.24
N ASP A 50 3.32 1.31 -14.18
CA ASP A 50 3.16 0.52 -12.96
C ASP A 50 4.26 -0.52 -12.88
N LEU A 51 5.10 -0.43 -11.85
CA LEU A 51 6.16 -1.38 -11.60
C LEU A 51 6.05 -1.94 -10.18
N ALA A 52 5.90 -3.25 -10.09
CA ALA A 52 5.99 -3.98 -8.83
C ALA A 52 7.21 -4.91 -8.87
N ILE A 53 8.03 -4.88 -7.82
CA ILE A 53 9.20 -5.75 -7.70
C ILE A 53 9.18 -6.39 -6.32
N GLU A 54 9.30 -7.71 -6.32
CA GLU A 54 9.40 -8.53 -5.12
C GLU A 54 10.82 -9.07 -5.02
N PHE A 55 11.47 -8.80 -3.90
CA PHE A 55 12.86 -9.15 -3.62
C PHE A 55 12.94 -10.18 -2.53
N ASP A 56 13.72 -11.23 -2.81
CA ASP A 56 14.19 -12.12 -1.77
C ASP A 56 15.17 -11.34 -0.89
N HIS A 57 16.19 -10.71 -1.46
CA HIS A 57 17.20 -9.94 -0.71
C HIS A 57 17.33 -8.49 -1.21
N SER A 58 17.50 -7.55 -0.27
CA SER A 58 17.67 -6.11 -0.59
C SER A 58 18.85 -5.82 -1.52
N SER A 59 19.92 -6.61 -1.48
CA SER A 59 21.07 -6.48 -2.38
C SER A 59 20.75 -6.67 -3.86
N GLN A 60 19.63 -7.33 -4.19
CA GLN A 60 19.17 -7.51 -5.57
C GLN A 60 18.70 -6.19 -6.21
N LEU A 61 18.36 -5.18 -5.40
CA LEU A 61 17.94 -3.86 -5.89
C LEU A 61 19.05 -3.19 -6.71
N ASN A 62 20.32 -3.39 -6.34
CA ASN A 62 21.48 -2.87 -7.08
C ASN A 62 21.51 -3.27 -8.56
N ARG A 63 20.80 -4.34 -8.95
CA ARG A 63 20.71 -4.78 -10.35
C ARG A 63 19.94 -3.78 -11.23
N PHE A 64 19.19 -2.85 -10.63
CA PHE A 64 18.46 -1.79 -11.33
C PHE A 64 19.26 -0.49 -11.48
N LEU A 65 20.41 -0.32 -10.82
CA LEU A 65 21.20 0.92 -10.83
C LEU A 65 21.56 1.42 -12.24
N TYR A 66 21.75 0.50 -13.18
CA TYR A 66 22.15 0.82 -14.55
C TYR A 66 20.99 0.77 -15.54
N ILE A 67 19.78 0.49 -15.08
CA ILE A 67 18.58 0.41 -15.91
C ILE A 67 17.92 1.77 -15.90
N ARG A 68 17.95 2.44 -17.04
CA ARG A 68 17.23 3.71 -17.24
C ARG A 68 15.74 3.41 -17.41
N LEU A 69 15.05 3.28 -16.29
CA LEU A 69 13.60 3.16 -16.27
C LEU A 69 12.98 4.42 -16.85
N GLY A 70 11.90 4.24 -17.61
CA GLY A 70 11.06 5.35 -18.07
C GLY A 70 10.28 5.98 -16.90
N ARG A 71 9.23 6.72 -17.26
CA ARG A 71 8.38 7.42 -16.28
C ARG A 71 7.47 6.45 -15.51
N ILE A 72 7.97 5.91 -14.41
CA ILE A 72 7.18 5.13 -13.46
C ILE A 72 6.35 6.08 -12.59
N GLN A 73 5.05 5.80 -12.46
CA GLN A 73 4.11 6.59 -11.64
C GLN A 73 3.62 5.80 -10.41
N HIS A 74 3.59 4.47 -10.51
CA HIS A 74 3.15 3.60 -9.43
C HIS A 74 4.23 2.55 -9.17
N LEU A 75 4.84 2.64 -8.00
CA LEU A 75 5.96 1.78 -7.62
C LEU A 75 5.59 0.96 -6.39
N ARG A 76 5.81 -0.36 -6.47
CA ARG A 76 5.78 -1.26 -5.32
C ARG A 76 7.10 -2.00 -5.19
N LEU A 77 7.72 -1.91 -4.02
CA LEU A 77 8.91 -2.68 -3.66
C LEU A 77 8.56 -3.53 -2.44
N ALA A 78 8.73 -4.85 -2.54
CA ALA A 78 8.52 -5.76 -1.43
C ALA A 78 9.80 -6.55 -1.13
N PHE A 79 10.16 -6.66 0.14
CA PHE A 79 11.35 -7.35 0.63
C PHE A 79 10.95 -8.37 1.69
N PHE A 80 11.33 -9.64 1.49
CA PHE A 80 10.98 -10.74 2.39
C PHE A 80 12.06 -11.08 3.42
N ASN A 81 13.32 -10.77 3.12
CA ASN A 81 14.44 -10.91 4.06
C ASN A 81 14.86 -9.56 4.67
N PRO A 82 15.75 -9.57 5.68
CA PRO A 82 16.22 -8.35 6.32
C PRO A 82 16.83 -7.36 5.31
N VAL A 83 16.57 -6.08 5.56
CA VAL A 83 17.03 -4.99 4.70
C VAL A 83 18.30 -4.34 5.23
N THR A 84 19.12 -3.83 4.33
CA THR A 84 20.36 -3.12 4.66
C THR A 84 20.11 -1.63 4.88
N LEU A 85 21.08 -0.94 5.50
CA LEU A 85 21.03 0.51 5.71
C LEU A 85 20.96 1.31 4.40
N ASP A 86 21.64 0.81 3.36
CA ASP A 86 21.76 1.50 2.07
C ASP A 86 20.51 1.34 1.19
N LEU A 87 19.51 0.56 1.63
CA LEU A 87 18.29 0.30 0.85
C LEU A 87 17.65 1.60 0.36
N ILE A 88 17.47 2.56 1.26
CA ILE A 88 16.78 3.81 0.95
C ILE A 88 17.52 4.61 -0.11
N LYS A 89 18.84 4.75 0.07
CA LYS A 89 19.68 5.46 -0.89
C LYS A 89 19.62 4.79 -2.28
N GLN A 90 19.64 3.45 -2.33
CA GLN A 90 19.49 2.73 -3.59
C GLN A 90 18.13 3.01 -4.26
N ILE A 91 17.04 3.06 -3.48
CA ILE A 91 15.71 3.42 -4.03
C ILE A 91 15.74 4.82 -4.65
N GLU A 92 16.33 5.80 -3.96
CA GLU A 92 16.49 7.18 -4.43
C GLU A 92 17.37 7.26 -5.70
N ASP A 93 18.45 6.48 -5.76
CA ASP A 93 19.38 6.45 -6.89
C ASP A 93 18.75 5.80 -8.14
N ILE A 94 17.79 4.88 -7.97
CA ILE A 94 17.19 4.10 -9.06
C ILE A 94 15.90 4.74 -9.60
N PHE A 95 15.06 5.30 -8.72
CA PHE A 95 13.72 5.72 -9.08
C PHE A 95 13.55 7.23 -8.92
N ASN A 96 12.87 7.87 -9.88
CA ASN A 96 12.46 9.26 -9.75
C ASN A 96 11.25 9.38 -8.80
N LEU A 97 11.54 9.51 -7.50
CA LEU A 97 10.53 9.52 -6.43
C LEU A 97 9.57 10.72 -6.49
N GLN A 98 9.98 11.83 -7.12
CA GLN A 98 9.18 13.05 -7.18
C GLN A 98 7.96 12.92 -8.10
N GLU A 99 7.99 11.99 -9.05
CA GLU A 99 6.91 11.77 -10.03
C GLU A 99 5.94 10.65 -9.62
N LEU A 100 6.23 9.94 -8.53
CA LEU A 100 5.38 8.85 -8.06
C LEU A 100 4.05 9.39 -7.53
N ILE A 101 2.96 8.85 -8.08
CA ILE A 101 1.58 9.06 -7.60
C ILE A 101 1.26 8.01 -6.52
N THR A 102 1.71 6.78 -6.72
CA THR A 102 1.57 5.69 -5.75
C THR A 102 2.93 5.14 -5.37
N PHE A 103 3.21 5.07 -4.08
CA PHE A 103 4.41 4.44 -3.56
C PHE A 103 4.06 3.39 -2.50
N GLN A 104 4.62 2.20 -2.65
CA GLN A 104 4.41 1.08 -1.74
C GLN A 104 5.75 0.47 -1.36
N LEU A 105 6.09 0.51 -0.07
CA LEU A 105 7.30 -0.12 0.48
C LEU A 105 6.90 -1.17 1.50
N HIS A 106 7.14 -2.44 1.17
CA HIS A 106 6.74 -3.57 1.98
C HIS A 106 7.96 -4.32 2.51
N LEU A 107 8.20 -4.18 3.81
CA LEU A 107 9.27 -4.82 4.58
C LEU A 107 8.65 -5.92 5.44
N TRP A 108 8.56 -7.13 4.89
CA TRP A 108 7.83 -8.25 5.50
C TRP A 108 8.58 -8.95 6.62
N ASN A 109 9.90 -8.76 6.69
CA ASN A 109 10.73 -9.44 7.66
C ASN A 109 10.50 -8.90 9.10
N GLU A 110 10.33 -9.82 10.05
CA GLU A 110 10.07 -9.53 11.47
C GLU A 110 11.34 -9.28 12.30
N GLU A 111 12.53 -9.54 11.75
CA GLU A 111 13.81 -9.33 12.45
C GLU A 111 14.08 -7.85 12.75
N ALA A 112 15.10 -7.58 13.56
CA ALA A 112 15.45 -6.21 13.91
C ALA A 112 15.85 -5.40 12.66
N TYR A 113 15.23 -4.24 12.47
CA TYR A 113 15.67 -3.31 11.45
C TYR A 113 16.98 -2.62 11.85
N PRO A 114 17.78 -2.20 10.87
CA PRO A 114 18.92 -1.35 11.15
C PRO A 114 18.50 -0.09 11.92
N ARG A 115 19.28 0.30 12.95
CA ARG A 115 18.93 1.40 13.88
C ARG A 115 18.57 2.73 13.19
N LEU A 116 19.16 3.01 12.03
CA LEU A 116 18.97 4.27 11.30
C LEU A 116 17.90 4.19 10.21
N LEU A 117 17.24 3.03 10.02
CA LEU A 117 16.26 2.85 8.95
C LEU A 117 15.09 3.84 9.09
N GLU A 118 14.64 4.16 10.30
CA GLU A 118 13.55 5.12 10.51
C GLU A 118 13.91 6.52 9.98
N ASN A 119 15.12 7.01 10.26
CA ASN A 119 15.60 8.30 9.74
C ASN A 119 15.72 8.26 8.21
N SER A 120 16.20 7.14 7.66
CA SER A 120 16.28 6.99 6.21
C SER A 120 14.88 6.95 5.58
N LEU A 121 13.92 6.23 6.17
CA LEU A 121 12.51 6.25 5.73
C LEU A 121 11.93 7.65 5.78
N GLN A 122 12.23 8.41 6.84
CA GLN A 122 11.80 9.79 6.96
C GLN A 122 12.29 10.64 5.78
N ASN A 123 13.56 10.51 5.43
CA ASN A 123 14.17 11.20 4.28
C ASN A 123 13.54 10.76 2.96
N LEU A 124 13.41 9.45 2.73
CA LEU A 124 12.75 8.91 1.53
C LEU A 124 11.36 9.51 1.34
N ILE A 125 10.54 9.47 2.38
CA ILE A 125 9.15 9.97 2.32
C ILE A 125 9.10 11.46 2.04
N SER A 126 10.07 12.26 2.52
CA SER A 126 10.16 13.69 2.19
C SER A 126 10.39 14.00 0.71
N THR A 127 10.93 13.04 -0.06
CA THR A 127 11.16 13.21 -1.50
C THR A 127 9.91 12.96 -2.35
N LEU A 128 8.88 12.32 -1.78
CA LEU A 128 7.64 11.93 -2.45
C LEU A 128 6.67 13.12 -2.62
N SER A 129 7.08 14.15 -3.35
CA SER A 129 6.35 15.42 -3.46
C SER A 129 4.98 15.34 -4.16
N SER A 130 4.77 14.31 -5.00
CA SER A 130 3.53 14.11 -5.79
C SER A 130 2.67 12.93 -5.32
N VAL A 131 3.07 12.23 -4.27
CA VAL A 131 2.39 11.00 -3.86
C VAL A 131 1.00 11.28 -3.32
N GLN A 132 0.04 10.50 -3.79
CA GLN A 132 -1.36 10.52 -3.35
C GLN A 132 -1.72 9.23 -2.61
N ASN A 133 -1.08 8.12 -2.96
CA ASN A 133 -1.36 6.82 -2.35
C ASN A 133 -0.08 6.24 -1.76
N LEU A 134 -0.04 6.07 -0.44
CA LEU A 134 1.12 5.56 0.28
C LEU A 134 0.78 4.25 0.97
N SER A 135 1.60 3.22 0.76
CA SER A 135 1.52 1.94 1.49
C SER A 135 2.84 1.61 2.15
N LEU A 136 2.77 1.37 3.46
CA LEU A 136 3.90 0.92 4.26
C LEU A 136 3.54 -0.39 4.94
N ILE A 137 4.39 -1.40 4.75
CA ILE A 137 4.35 -2.62 5.57
C ILE A 137 5.69 -2.70 6.25
N CYS A 138 5.72 -2.57 7.57
CA CYS A 138 6.98 -2.56 8.30
C CYS A 138 6.76 -2.80 9.80
N LYS A 139 7.83 -2.97 10.56
CA LYS A 139 7.80 -2.96 12.02
C LYS A 139 7.31 -1.62 12.59
N PRO A 140 6.93 -1.59 13.88
CA PRO A 140 6.55 -0.34 14.53
C PRO A 140 7.67 0.70 14.39
N VAL A 141 7.31 1.88 13.89
CA VAL A 141 8.16 3.07 13.76
C VAL A 141 7.36 4.31 14.17
N GLN A 142 8.00 5.46 14.36
CA GLN A 142 7.29 6.71 14.64
C GLN A 142 6.61 7.25 13.36
N PHE A 143 5.51 6.63 12.93
CA PHE A 143 4.79 7.00 11.71
C PHE A 143 4.42 8.49 11.67
N GLY A 144 4.08 9.11 12.80
CA GLY A 144 3.82 10.55 12.86
C GLY A 144 5.02 11.40 12.40
N ASN A 145 6.25 10.99 12.72
CA ASN A 145 7.47 11.67 12.26
C ASN A 145 7.76 11.43 10.78
N ILE A 146 7.35 10.29 10.24
CA ILE A 146 7.53 9.94 8.84
C ILE A 146 6.52 10.71 7.97
N ILE A 147 5.23 10.62 8.32
CA ILE A 147 4.13 11.16 7.52
C ILE A 147 4.09 12.70 7.54
N LYS A 148 4.54 13.34 8.63
CA LYS A 148 4.54 14.82 8.70
C LYS A 148 5.40 15.52 7.64
N ASN A 149 6.33 14.81 6.99
CA ASN A 149 7.20 15.38 5.95
C ASN A 149 6.58 15.33 4.55
N LEU A 150 5.46 14.64 4.39
CA LEU A 150 4.68 14.73 3.16
C LEU A 150 4.06 16.10 3.04
N LYS A 151 3.83 16.53 1.79
CA LYS A 151 3.03 17.73 1.52
C LYS A 151 1.68 17.61 2.25
N PRO A 152 1.26 18.62 3.02
CA PRO A 152 -0.03 18.58 3.71
C PRO A 152 -1.19 18.36 2.74
N ASN A 153 -2.16 17.54 3.16
CA ASN A 153 -3.36 17.19 2.42
C ASN A 153 -3.09 16.73 0.96
N SER A 154 -2.02 15.98 0.75
CA SER A 154 -1.68 15.37 -0.55
C SER A 154 -2.14 13.92 -0.66
N LEU A 155 -2.20 13.21 0.47
CA LEU A 155 -2.57 11.80 0.48
C LEU A 155 -4.08 11.63 0.36
N THR A 156 -4.52 10.88 -0.65
CA THR A 156 -5.89 10.39 -0.80
C THR A 156 -6.08 9.04 -0.12
N SER A 157 -5.04 8.19 -0.13
CA SER A 157 -5.11 6.84 0.42
C SER A 157 -3.87 6.54 1.25
N PHE A 158 -4.07 6.05 2.47
CA PHE A 158 -2.98 5.63 3.35
C PHE A 158 -3.20 4.18 3.78
N TYR A 159 -2.21 3.34 3.52
CA TYR A 159 -2.19 1.94 3.91
C TYR A 159 -1.00 1.70 4.83
N VAL A 160 -1.25 1.18 6.02
CA VAL A 160 -0.20 0.74 6.93
C VAL A 160 -0.48 -0.66 7.46
N ARG A 161 0.51 -1.54 7.40
CA ARG A 161 0.46 -2.83 8.10
C ARG A 161 1.69 -2.96 8.97
N ILE A 162 1.46 -3.21 10.25
CA ILE A 162 2.53 -3.33 11.21
C ILE A 162 2.87 -4.80 11.41
N VAL A 163 4.13 -5.13 11.13
CA VAL A 163 4.71 -6.47 11.23
C VAL A 163 5.40 -6.60 12.60
N GLY A 164 5.10 -7.66 13.35
CA GLY A 164 5.62 -7.87 14.70
C GLY A 164 4.75 -7.28 15.82
N ILE A 165 5.26 -7.34 17.05
CA ILE A 165 4.50 -7.01 18.27
C ILE A 165 4.42 -5.49 18.46
N MET A 166 3.23 -5.00 18.79
CA MET A 166 2.98 -3.63 19.21
C MET A 166 2.48 -3.58 20.65
N ASP A 167 3.10 -2.70 21.45
CA ASP A 167 2.71 -2.50 22.85
C ASP A 167 1.49 -1.57 22.99
N LYS A 168 1.20 -0.76 21.97
CA LYS A 168 0.14 0.25 21.98
C LYS A 168 -0.56 0.36 20.64
N PRO A 169 -1.88 0.62 20.60
CA PRO A 169 -2.59 0.93 19.36
C PRO A 169 -1.99 2.13 18.63
N LEU A 170 -2.14 2.13 17.30
CA LEU A 170 -1.69 3.21 16.45
C LEU A 170 -2.68 4.37 16.51
N ALA A 171 -2.28 5.52 17.07
CA ALA A 171 -3.08 6.75 17.11
C ALA A 171 -3.17 7.41 15.71
N ILE A 172 -3.94 6.80 14.82
CA ILE A 172 -3.96 7.11 13.38
C ILE A 172 -4.46 8.54 13.10
N GLU A 173 -5.39 9.03 13.91
CA GLU A 173 -5.92 10.39 13.86
C GLU A 173 -4.84 11.44 14.16
N THR A 174 -3.90 11.10 15.03
CA THR A 174 -2.76 11.96 15.36
C THR A 174 -1.69 11.89 14.25
N ILE A 175 -1.42 10.71 13.71
CA ILE A 175 -0.45 10.51 12.63
C ILE A 175 -0.86 11.23 11.34
N LEU A 176 -2.15 11.20 11.02
CA LEU A 176 -2.69 11.75 9.77
C LEU A 176 -3.23 13.18 9.92
N ILE A 177 -2.91 13.88 11.02
CA ILE A 177 -3.43 15.22 11.27
C ILE A 177 -3.11 16.22 10.14
N ASN A 178 -1.97 16.09 9.46
CA ASN A 178 -1.61 16.95 8.33
C ASN A 178 -2.22 16.52 6.99
N GLN A 179 -2.96 15.40 6.96
CA GLN A 179 -3.58 14.82 5.77
C GLN A 179 -5.11 14.76 5.88
N HIS A 180 -5.65 15.30 6.96
CA HIS A 180 -7.04 15.14 7.38
C HIS A 180 -8.05 15.57 6.31
N GLN A 181 -7.73 16.58 5.49
CA GLN A 181 -8.65 17.10 4.47
C GLN A 181 -8.65 16.28 3.18
N SER A 182 -7.61 15.49 2.89
CA SER A 182 -7.48 14.81 1.59
C SER A 182 -7.76 13.31 1.66
N ILE A 183 -7.57 12.69 2.82
CA ILE A 183 -7.71 11.24 2.99
C ILE A 183 -9.17 10.83 2.73
N LYS A 184 -9.32 9.90 1.78
CA LYS A 184 -10.56 9.22 1.43
C LYS A 184 -10.55 7.78 1.94
N GLN A 185 -9.42 7.12 1.78
CA GLN A 185 -9.27 5.70 2.05
C GLN A 185 -8.18 5.46 3.08
N LEU A 186 -8.50 4.68 4.10
CA LEU A 186 -7.59 4.35 5.17
C LEU A 186 -7.53 2.83 5.34
N PHE A 187 -6.33 2.26 5.37
CA PHE A 187 -6.11 0.89 5.81
C PHE A 187 -5.08 0.92 6.92
N TYR A 188 -5.40 0.30 8.05
CA TYR A 188 -4.43 0.05 9.09
C TYR A 188 -4.72 -1.29 9.75
N CYS A 189 -3.68 -2.10 9.83
CA CYS A 189 -3.72 -3.39 10.49
C CYS A 189 -2.47 -3.55 11.34
N TYR A 190 -2.65 -4.02 12.56
CA TYR A 190 -1.57 -4.53 13.37
C TYR A 190 -1.76 -6.03 13.53
N VAL A 191 -0.69 -6.80 13.32
CA VAL A 191 -0.74 -8.25 13.55
C VAL A 191 -0.65 -8.47 15.05
N SER A 192 -1.78 -8.76 15.69
CA SER A 192 -1.73 -9.28 17.07
C SER A 192 -1.00 -10.63 17.07
N PRO A 193 -0.08 -10.89 18.01
CA PRO A 193 0.57 -12.20 18.12
C PRO A 193 -0.43 -13.35 18.34
N SER A 194 -1.65 -13.07 18.80
CA SER A 194 -2.72 -14.05 19.01
C SER A 194 -3.56 -14.37 17.77
N SER A 195 -3.47 -13.57 16.69
CA SER A 195 -4.21 -13.79 15.45
C SER A 195 -3.36 -13.35 14.27
N PRO A 196 -2.43 -14.21 13.79
CA PRO A 196 -1.69 -13.92 12.58
C PRO A 196 -2.69 -13.87 11.42
N SER A 197 -3.00 -12.65 10.96
CA SER A 197 -3.86 -12.52 9.79
C SER A 197 -3.17 -13.16 8.59
N LYS A 198 -3.71 -14.29 8.13
CA LYS A 198 -3.16 -15.05 6.99
C LYS A 198 -3.24 -14.29 5.67
N ARG A 199 -3.95 -13.17 5.63
CA ARG A 199 -4.23 -12.43 4.40
C ARG A 199 -3.25 -11.28 4.27
N VAL A 200 -2.51 -11.27 3.18
CA VAL A 200 -1.63 -10.18 2.77
C VAL A 200 -2.42 -9.28 1.85
N TYR A 201 -2.59 -8.03 2.28
CA TYR A 201 -3.36 -7.01 1.60
C TYR A 201 -2.43 -5.87 1.15
N GLY A 202 -2.86 -5.07 0.17
CA GLY A 202 -2.13 -3.90 -0.34
C GLY A 202 -3.13 -2.82 -0.81
N ILE A 203 -2.66 -1.74 -1.45
CA ILE A 203 -3.57 -0.65 -1.92
C ILE A 203 -4.63 -1.18 -2.90
N GLU A 204 -4.29 -2.19 -3.69
CA GLU A 204 -5.20 -2.85 -4.63
C GLU A 204 -6.44 -3.47 -3.97
N GLU A 205 -6.49 -3.54 -2.63
CA GLU A 205 -7.62 -4.04 -1.87
C GLU A 205 -8.76 -3.03 -1.73
N PHE A 206 -8.50 -1.71 -1.82
CA PHE A 206 -9.57 -0.71 -1.78
C PHE A 206 -10.60 -0.91 -2.91
N ASP A 207 -10.17 -1.44 -4.04
CA ASP A 207 -11.01 -1.71 -5.21
C ASP A 207 -11.73 -3.08 -5.18
N LYS A 208 -11.51 -3.89 -4.13
CA LYS A 208 -12.05 -5.26 -4.04
C LYS A 208 -13.32 -5.33 -3.20
N VAL A 209 -14.26 -6.17 -3.61
CA VAL A 209 -15.48 -6.49 -2.86
C VAL A 209 -15.20 -7.67 -1.92
N PHE A 210 -15.22 -7.43 -0.62
CA PHE A 210 -14.92 -8.47 0.38
C PHE A 210 -16.19 -9.23 0.77
N LYS A 211 -16.18 -10.56 0.56
CA LYS A 211 -17.10 -11.46 1.26
C LYS A 211 -16.47 -11.88 2.58
N VAL A 212 -17.05 -11.41 3.68
CA VAL A 212 -16.65 -11.85 5.01
C VAL A 212 -17.13 -13.28 5.25
N LYS A 213 -16.25 -14.13 5.81
CA LYS A 213 -16.62 -15.50 6.22
C LYS A 213 -17.46 -15.40 7.49
N SER A 214 -18.56 -16.15 7.55
CA SER A 214 -19.63 -16.11 8.57
C SER A 214 -19.23 -16.31 10.04
N ASN A 215 -17.95 -16.54 10.35
CA ASN A 215 -17.46 -16.77 11.71
C ASN A 215 -16.78 -15.53 12.27
N THR A 216 -17.26 -14.34 11.90
CA THR A 216 -16.73 -13.08 12.42
C THR A 216 -17.09 -12.95 13.89
N TYR A 217 -16.10 -12.74 14.75
CA TYR A 217 -16.35 -12.39 16.13
C TYR A 217 -16.96 -10.99 16.16
N LEU A 218 -18.17 -10.86 16.70
CA LEU A 218 -18.90 -9.60 16.80
C LEU A 218 -18.07 -8.51 17.49
N ASP A 219 -17.23 -8.92 18.44
CA ASP A 219 -16.35 -8.06 19.23
C ASP A 219 -15.32 -7.34 18.36
N ASP A 220 -14.62 -8.03 17.43
CA ASP A 220 -13.67 -7.40 16.49
C ASP A 220 -14.34 -6.31 15.63
N LEU A 221 -15.61 -6.56 15.29
CA LEU A 221 -16.43 -5.67 14.48
C LEU A 221 -16.83 -4.41 15.27
N LEU A 222 -17.17 -4.58 16.54
CA LEU A 222 -17.48 -3.48 17.45
C LEU A 222 -16.24 -2.64 17.78
N ASP A 223 -15.08 -3.28 17.95
CA ASP A 223 -13.81 -2.59 18.18
C ASP A 223 -13.45 -1.70 16.99
N GLY A 224 -13.57 -2.22 15.76
CA GLY A 224 -13.37 -1.42 14.55
C GLY A 224 -14.34 -0.26 14.42
N LEU A 225 -15.62 -0.45 14.76
CA LEU A 225 -16.60 0.63 14.79
C LEU A 225 -16.25 1.71 15.81
N ASN A 226 -15.82 1.34 17.01
CA ASN A 226 -15.44 2.28 18.05
C ASN A 226 -14.19 3.08 17.67
N GLU A 227 -13.21 2.43 17.07
CA GLU A 227 -12.00 3.08 16.57
C GLU A 227 -12.33 4.09 15.45
N ILE A 228 -13.13 3.69 14.47
CA ILE A 228 -13.56 4.59 13.38
C ILE A 228 -14.38 5.75 13.93
N LYS A 229 -15.25 5.51 14.92
CA LYS A 229 -15.95 6.59 15.62
C LYS A 229 -14.94 7.56 16.22
N THR A 230 -13.92 7.11 16.95
CA THR A 230 -12.88 7.99 17.52
C THR A 230 -12.21 8.88 16.47
N ILE A 231 -11.85 8.31 15.31
CA ILE A 231 -11.26 9.04 14.18
C ILE A 231 -12.21 10.16 13.68
N LEU A 232 -13.51 9.88 13.63
CA LEU A 232 -14.53 10.80 13.11
C LEU A 232 -15.04 11.80 14.17
N TYR A 233 -15.10 11.41 15.45
CA TYR A 233 -15.74 12.15 16.54
C TYR A 233 -14.91 13.35 17.00
N HIS A 234 -13.58 13.26 16.94
CA HIS A 234 -12.71 14.38 17.27
C HIS A 234 -12.64 15.37 16.09
N ALA A 235 -13.66 16.22 16.01
CA ALA A 235 -13.74 17.47 15.23
C ALA A 235 -13.98 17.37 13.71
N GLY A 236 -14.69 16.36 13.21
CA GLY A 236 -15.00 16.28 11.77
C GLY A 236 -13.73 16.28 10.89
N ARG A 237 -12.60 15.83 11.47
CA ARG A 237 -11.25 16.00 10.94
C ARG A 237 -11.07 15.35 9.58
N PHE A 238 -11.80 14.29 9.29
CA PHE A 238 -11.69 13.57 8.01
C PHE A 238 -12.97 13.69 7.20
N PRO A 239 -13.26 14.86 6.59
CA PRO A 239 -14.52 15.11 5.88
C PRO A 239 -14.68 14.23 4.64
N ASN A 240 -13.57 13.83 4.03
CA ASN A 240 -13.56 13.07 2.77
C ASN A 240 -13.38 11.56 2.96
N LEU A 241 -13.19 11.07 4.20
CA LEU A 241 -12.97 9.65 4.46
C LEU A 241 -14.24 8.84 4.17
N ASP A 242 -14.22 7.99 3.15
CA ASP A 242 -15.34 7.19 2.68
C ASP A 242 -15.19 5.70 3.00
N GLN A 243 -13.95 5.24 3.19
CA GLN A 243 -13.64 3.82 3.38
C GLN A 243 -12.51 3.62 4.40
N VAL A 244 -12.74 2.73 5.36
CA VAL A 244 -11.74 2.32 6.36
C VAL A 244 -11.62 0.82 6.40
N PHE A 245 -10.40 0.32 6.31
CA PHE A 245 -10.02 -1.05 6.62
C PHE A 245 -9.29 -1.09 7.95
N TYR A 246 -9.92 -1.72 8.93
CA TYR A 246 -9.35 -1.95 10.26
C TYR A 246 -9.21 -3.44 10.50
N ASN A 247 -7.97 -3.91 10.74
CA ASN A 247 -7.67 -5.33 10.99
C ASN A 247 -8.42 -6.28 10.04
N ASP A 248 -8.33 -6.01 8.74
CA ASP A 248 -8.93 -6.78 7.64
C ASP A 248 -10.47 -6.64 7.46
N TYR A 249 -11.13 -5.81 8.27
CA TYR A 249 -12.55 -5.49 8.14
C TYR A 249 -12.76 -4.15 7.44
N CYS A 250 -13.61 -4.14 6.41
CA CYS A 250 -13.94 -2.94 5.64
C CYS A 250 -15.20 -2.27 6.20
N TYR A 251 -15.16 -0.95 6.31
CA TYR A 251 -16.24 -0.09 6.74
C TYR A 251 -16.41 1.04 5.74
N PHE A 252 -17.65 1.31 5.35
CA PHE A 252 -18.03 2.44 4.53
C PHE A 252 -18.60 3.55 5.39
N ILE A 253 -18.29 4.80 5.05
CA ILE A 253 -18.72 5.99 5.76
C ILE A 253 -19.58 6.82 4.83
N GLU A 254 -20.88 6.89 5.13
CA GLU A 254 -21.85 7.71 4.41
C GLU A 254 -22.18 8.95 5.24
N ARG A 255 -22.26 10.10 4.56
CA ARG A 255 -22.62 11.37 5.18
C ARG A 255 -23.90 11.86 4.53
N ILE A 256 -24.99 11.92 5.30
CA ILE A 256 -26.29 12.41 4.85
C ILE A 256 -26.65 13.58 5.74
N SER A 257 -26.61 14.79 5.17
CA SER A 257 -26.75 16.05 5.91
C SER A 257 -25.67 16.16 7.02
N ASP A 258 -26.10 16.28 8.28
CA ASP A 258 -25.27 16.39 9.48
C ASP A 258 -24.96 15.03 10.14
N LYS A 259 -25.47 13.93 9.56
CA LYS A 259 -25.35 12.59 10.13
C LYS A 259 -24.28 11.77 9.42
N ILE A 260 -23.51 11.03 10.21
CA ILE A 260 -22.49 10.09 9.75
C ILE A 260 -22.97 8.67 10.02
N TYR A 261 -23.03 7.84 8.98
CA TYR A 261 -23.38 6.43 9.03
C TYR A 261 -22.14 5.60 8.74
N ILE A 262 -21.84 4.62 9.60
CA ILE A 262 -20.73 3.69 9.41
C ILE A 262 -21.33 2.30 9.19
N SER A 263 -21.08 1.73 8.02
CA SER A 263 -21.63 0.44 7.61
C SER A 263 -20.50 -0.55 7.34
N PRO A 264 -20.38 -1.66 8.08
CA PRO A 264 -19.43 -2.69 7.73
C PRO A 264 -19.81 -3.33 6.38
N SER A 265 -18.80 -3.68 5.57
CA SER A 265 -18.94 -4.28 4.23
C SER A 265 -19.64 -5.66 4.22
N ASN A 266 -20.11 -6.14 5.37
CA ASN A 266 -20.92 -7.35 5.51
C ASN A 266 -22.35 -7.14 4.99
N ASN A 267 -22.79 -5.89 4.83
CA ASN A 267 -24.13 -5.51 4.41
C ASN A 267 -24.23 -5.12 2.93
N VAL A 268 -23.65 -5.91 2.01
CA VAL A 268 -24.24 -5.94 0.66
C VAL A 268 -25.55 -6.71 0.75
N ILE A 269 -26.57 -6.06 1.31
CA ILE A 269 -27.95 -6.35 0.95
C ILE A 269 -28.02 -6.00 -0.53
N SER A 270 -28.21 -7.01 -1.37
CA SER A 270 -28.76 -6.80 -2.70
C SER A 270 -29.94 -5.86 -2.55
N THR A 271 -29.87 -4.67 -3.12
CA THR A 271 -31.02 -3.80 -3.31
C THR A 271 -32.02 -4.53 -4.21
N CYS A 272 -32.79 -5.44 -3.62
CA CYS A 272 -34.09 -5.80 -4.15
C CYS A 272 -34.91 -4.52 -4.11
N CYS A 273 -35.08 -3.94 -5.29
CA CYS A 273 -36.03 -2.90 -5.58
C CYS A 273 -37.40 -3.35 -5.06
N ILE A 274 -37.90 -2.72 -4.01
CA ILE A 274 -39.34 -2.68 -3.77
C ILE A 274 -39.80 -1.36 -4.38
N ARG A 275 -40.33 -1.45 -5.60
CA ARG A 275 -41.08 -0.36 -6.21
C ARG A 275 -42.41 -0.22 -5.45
N PRO A 276 -42.87 1.00 -5.16
CA PRO A 276 -44.25 1.21 -4.77
C PRO A 276 -45.15 1.05 -6.02
N TYR A 277 -46.16 0.20 -5.91
CA TYR A 277 -47.45 0.42 -6.55
C TYR A 277 -48.37 1.03 -5.51
#